data_AF-A0A954L000-F1
#
_entry.id   AF-A0A954L000-F1
#
_cell.length_a   1.000
_cell.length_b   1.000
_cell.length_c   1.000
_cell.angle_alpha   90.00
_cell.angle_beta   90.00
_cell.angle_gamma   90.00
#
_symmetry.space_group_name_H-M   'P 1'
#
loop_
_entity.id
_entity.type
_entity.pdbx_description
1 polymer ?
#
loop_
_entity_poly.entity_id
_entity_poly.type
_entity_poly.pdbx_seq_one_letter_code
_entity_poly.pdbx_strand_id
1 'polypeptide(L)'
;KFLQQNLQSEVIKLDEFRGVVGDSVLSDPLFIENIMAFAVPYGLALQTLKQTRIRTTLLPPEIVVDRKIRQKKPWAVGLAAGLLVAMGLSTFASARVLNSVSEAKFKEGHDAVADLQSTISGNQASYDAQKAAHEDNKKAIEELTAPLQKRELWMELLKAINECLPRDTGNDLDISDVTLQKQLRIESFVQKKVENVSAWHTALVEAKLDEEFHVDDRETAPDGLGYIITLKGHHYYNSKDVDYEDIGRNFVEDTLVKNLRQWTIDNGTDKPVAVGQLGISHPIVVYHNDLEVPDPSVRRPGMQAGMPGGPGMMGGPGYGGGMMNNYESSNESAMETPGMYSPPGRGGMSGGMGGRGTPGQPLQPLDKIDEEEKETRMVTRTDFVMQFAWIPVPEGERQATPPGAEGEGGDAPAETPSE
;
A
#
# COMPACT_ATOMS: atom_id res chain seq x y z
N LYS A 1 72.79 -30.63 117.74
CA LYS A 1 74.06 -31.08 118.35
C LYS A 1 73.92 -32.34 119.19
N PHE A 2 72.95 -32.45 120.11
CA PHE A 2 72.72 -33.71 120.87
C PHE A 2 72.52 -34.94 119.97
N LEU A 3 71.66 -34.84 118.94
CA LEU A 3 71.43 -35.94 117.98
C LEU A 3 72.69 -36.30 117.16
N GLN A 4 73.44 -35.29 116.72
CA GLN A 4 74.66 -35.47 115.92
C GLN A 4 75.75 -36.21 116.70
N GLN A 5 75.88 -35.95 118.00
CA GLN A 5 76.86 -36.61 118.86
C GLN A 5 76.50 -38.09 119.13
N ASN A 6 75.21 -38.40 119.29
CA ASN A 6 74.76 -39.76 119.55
C ASN A 6 74.71 -40.65 118.29
N LEU A 7 74.39 -40.08 117.12
CA LEU A 7 74.21 -40.83 115.87
C LEU A 7 75.47 -40.92 115.00
N GLN A 8 76.57 -40.28 115.41
CA GLN A 8 77.84 -40.19 114.63
C GLN A 8 77.67 -39.77 113.16
N SER A 9 76.55 -39.12 112.83
CA SER A 9 76.15 -38.74 111.48
C SER A 9 75.87 -37.25 111.44
N GLU A 10 76.17 -36.59 110.33
CA GLU A 10 75.91 -35.16 110.17
C GLU A 10 74.40 -34.89 110.17
N VAL A 11 73.91 -34.17 111.18
CA VAL A 11 72.51 -33.74 111.26
C VAL A 11 72.45 -32.26 110.86
N ILE A 12 72.00 -32.01 109.64
CA ILE A 12 71.77 -30.68 109.09
C ILE A 12 70.33 -30.26 109.43
N LYS A 13 70.17 -29.09 110.05
CA LYS A 13 68.84 -28.46 110.20
C LYS A 13 68.51 -27.71 108.92
N LEU A 14 67.25 -27.77 108.48
CA LEU A 14 66.80 -26.95 107.37
C LEU A 14 66.57 -25.54 107.90
N ASP A 15 67.50 -24.64 107.60
CA ASP A 15 67.41 -23.23 108.00
C ASP A 15 66.77 -22.36 106.89
N GLU A 16 66.69 -22.88 105.65
CA GLU A 16 66.17 -22.15 104.48
C GLU A 16 65.70 -23.09 103.34
N PHE A 17 64.69 -22.66 102.57
CA PHE A 17 64.23 -23.36 101.37
C PHE A 17 64.98 -22.85 100.13
N ARG A 18 65.98 -23.61 99.69
CA ARG A 18 66.76 -23.30 98.48
C ARG A 18 65.86 -23.31 97.23
N GLY A 19 65.70 -22.15 96.58
CA GLY A 19 64.92 -22.00 95.34
C GLY A 19 63.56 -21.29 95.49
N VAL A 20 63.20 -20.83 96.69
CA VAL A 20 62.02 -19.99 96.92
C VAL A 20 62.42 -18.52 96.82
N VAL A 21 61.65 -17.74 96.06
CA VAL A 21 61.86 -16.29 95.89
C VAL A 21 60.65 -15.55 96.43
N GLY A 22 60.83 -14.68 97.42
CA GLY A 22 59.75 -13.88 98.00
C GLY A 22 60.07 -13.37 99.42
N ASP A 23 60.42 -12.09 99.55
CA ASP A 23 60.96 -11.52 100.77
C ASP A 23 59.92 -11.35 101.90
N SER A 24 58.64 -11.26 101.56
CA SER A 24 57.56 -10.97 102.52
C SER A 24 57.19 -12.14 103.44
N VAL A 25 57.47 -13.38 103.03
CA VAL A 25 57.16 -14.59 103.82
C VAL A 25 58.44 -15.19 104.40
N LEU A 26 59.57 -15.06 103.71
CA LEU A 26 60.86 -15.59 104.16
C LEU A 26 61.45 -14.81 105.34
N SER A 27 61.05 -13.55 105.54
CA SER A 27 61.47 -12.70 106.67
C SER A 27 60.52 -12.73 107.87
N ASP A 28 59.38 -13.41 107.78
CA ASP A 28 58.39 -13.47 108.86
C ASP A 28 58.92 -14.35 110.02
N PRO A 29 59.01 -13.83 111.26
CA PRO A 29 59.46 -14.59 112.43
C PRO A 29 58.69 -15.90 112.63
N LEU A 30 57.38 -15.92 112.35
CA LEU A 30 56.55 -17.13 112.49
C LEU A 30 56.95 -18.22 111.48
N PHE A 31 57.39 -17.82 110.29
CA PHE A 31 57.85 -18.74 109.25
C PHE A 31 59.24 -19.28 109.59
N ILE A 32 60.16 -18.43 110.04
CA ILE A 32 61.52 -18.83 110.43
C ILE A 32 61.48 -19.78 111.63
N GLU A 33 60.67 -19.48 112.65
CA GLU A 33 60.52 -20.32 113.84
C GLU A 33 59.95 -21.72 113.54
N ASN A 34 59.12 -21.83 112.50
CA ASN A 34 58.40 -23.06 112.15
C ASN A 34 58.80 -23.67 110.80
N ILE A 35 59.97 -23.32 110.26
CA ILE A 35 60.38 -23.69 108.88
C ILE A 35 60.28 -25.21 108.59
N MET A 36 60.57 -26.05 109.58
CA MET A 36 60.51 -27.51 109.47
C MET A 36 59.08 -28.04 109.26
N ALA A 37 58.05 -27.32 109.73
CA ALA A 37 56.64 -27.71 109.57
C ALA A 37 56.11 -27.46 108.14
N PHE A 38 56.79 -26.62 107.36
CA PHE A 38 56.36 -26.21 106.02
C PHE A 38 56.84 -27.14 104.89
N ALA A 39 57.60 -28.19 105.19
CA ALA A 39 58.06 -29.13 104.16
C ALA A 39 56.91 -29.80 103.40
N VAL A 40 55.82 -30.17 104.09
CA VAL A 40 54.64 -30.82 103.50
C VAL A 40 53.82 -29.87 102.61
N PRO A 41 53.37 -28.68 103.07
CA PRO A 41 52.62 -27.75 102.22
C PRO A 41 53.46 -27.23 101.04
N TYR A 42 54.78 -27.08 101.20
CA TYR A 42 55.67 -26.72 100.09
C TYR A 42 55.68 -27.79 98.99
N GLY A 43 55.76 -29.07 99.37
CA GLY A 43 55.67 -30.19 98.42
C GLY A 43 54.33 -30.24 97.68
N LEU A 44 53.21 -29.98 98.37
CA LEU A 44 51.88 -29.92 97.76
C LEU A 44 51.75 -28.77 96.76
N ALA A 45 52.33 -27.59 97.04
CA ALA A 45 52.34 -26.47 96.11
C ALA A 45 53.15 -26.77 94.85
N LEU A 46 54.32 -27.38 94.97
CA LEU A 46 55.10 -27.82 93.80
C LEU A 46 54.35 -28.87 92.97
N GLN A 47 53.58 -29.74 93.63
CA GLN A 47 52.73 -30.74 92.98
C GLN A 47 51.59 -30.09 92.19
N THR A 48 50.94 -29.05 92.71
CA THR A 48 49.89 -28.31 91.97
C THR A 48 50.47 -27.48 90.81
N LEU A 49 51.69 -26.95 90.98
CA LEU A 49 52.46 -26.29 89.91
C LEU A 49 53.02 -27.28 88.87
N LYS A 50 52.78 -28.59 89.04
CA LYS A 50 53.25 -29.67 88.16
C LYS A 50 54.79 -29.73 88.04
N GLN A 51 55.54 -29.20 89.00
CA GLN A 51 57.01 -29.23 88.97
C GLN A 51 57.59 -30.52 89.58
N THR A 52 56.80 -31.26 90.36
CA THR A 52 57.21 -32.56 90.91
C THR A 52 57.06 -33.71 89.91
N ARG A 53 57.89 -34.75 90.08
CA ARG A 53 57.81 -36.01 89.30
C ARG A 53 56.55 -36.82 89.63
N ILE A 54 56.08 -36.76 90.88
CA ILE A 54 54.88 -37.46 91.35
C ILE A 54 53.69 -36.51 91.27
N ARG A 55 52.67 -36.88 90.48
CA ARG A 55 51.46 -36.09 90.24
C ARG A 55 50.20 -36.94 90.46
N THR A 56 50.13 -37.62 91.60
CA THR A 56 48.96 -38.43 91.96
C THR A 56 47.90 -37.55 92.61
N THR A 57 46.64 -37.69 92.20
CA THR A 57 45.50 -37.00 92.81
C THR A 57 44.46 -38.05 93.18
N LEU A 58 43.95 -37.98 94.41
CA LEU A 58 42.84 -38.83 94.87
C LEU A 58 41.48 -38.17 94.64
N LEU A 59 41.45 -36.98 94.02
CA LEU A 59 40.22 -36.28 93.71
C LEU A 59 39.48 -37.02 92.56
N PRO A 60 38.23 -37.45 92.76
CA PRO A 60 37.44 -38.08 91.71
C PRO A 60 37.25 -37.13 90.51
N PRO A 61 37.36 -37.64 89.26
CA PRO A 61 37.27 -36.81 88.06
C PRO A 61 35.89 -36.16 87.87
N GLU A 62 34.83 -36.74 88.43
CA GLU A 62 33.45 -36.22 88.37
C GLU A 62 33.36 -34.83 89.02
N ILE A 63 34.01 -34.65 90.18
CA ILE A 63 34.00 -33.38 90.92
C ILE A 63 34.79 -32.30 90.15
N VAL A 64 35.85 -32.71 89.44
CA VAL A 64 36.64 -31.81 88.59
C VAL A 64 35.81 -31.33 87.39
N VAL A 65 35.07 -32.25 86.76
CA VAL A 65 34.18 -31.92 85.66
C VAL A 65 33.03 -31.03 86.14
N ASP A 66 32.42 -31.32 87.28
CA ASP A 66 31.36 -30.49 87.86
C ASP A 66 31.81 -29.07 88.17
N ARG A 67 33.02 -28.89 88.72
CA ARG A 67 33.58 -27.54 88.93
C ARG A 67 33.83 -26.82 87.62
N LYS A 68 34.36 -27.51 86.61
CA LYS A 68 34.56 -26.94 85.26
C LYS A 68 33.23 -26.57 84.60
N ILE A 69 32.20 -27.39 84.75
CA ILE A 69 30.86 -27.11 84.25
C ILE A 69 30.30 -25.89 84.99
N ARG A 70 30.33 -25.85 86.33
CA ARG A 70 29.87 -24.70 87.12
C ARG A 70 30.59 -23.40 86.73
N GLN A 71 31.89 -23.44 86.46
CA GLN A 71 32.65 -22.28 85.99
C GLN A 71 32.22 -21.80 84.60
N LYS A 72 31.74 -22.71 83.72
CA LYS A 72 31.31 -22.39 82.34
C LYS A 72 29.81 -22.11 82.20
N LYS A 73 28.97 -22.47 83.18
CA LYS A 73 27.54 -22.14 83.19
C LYS A 73 27.21 -20.67 82.91
N PRO A 74 27.86 -19.66 83.54
CA PRO A 74 27.54 -18.26 83.24
C PRO A 74 27.88 -17.85 81.81
N TRP A 75 28.96 -18.41 81.26
CA TRP A 75 29.36 -18.18 79.86
C TRP A 75 28.39 -18.80 78.86
N ALA A 76 27.88 -20.01 79.14
CA ALA A 76 26.88 -20.66 78.29
C ALA A 76 25.56 -19.87 78.26
N VAL A 77 25.11 -19.36 79.42
CA VAL A 77 23.91 -18.50 79.50
C VAL A 77 24.14 -17.17 78.77
N GLY A 78 25.32 -16.57 78.91
CA GLY A 78 25.68 -15.34 78.19
C GLY A 78 25.65 -15.51 76.67
N LEU A 79 26.17 -16.63 76.15
CA LEU A 79 26.11 -16.94 74.73
C LEU A 79 24.67 -17.18 74.23
N ALA A 80 23.86 -17.92 74.99
CA ALA A 80 22.46 -18.17 74.63
C ALA A 80 21.63 -16.87 74.63
N ALA A 81 21.81 -16.02 75.65
CA ALA A 81 21.16 -14.72 75.73
C ALA A 81 21.62 -13.79 74.60
N GLY A 82 22.92 -13.75 74.30
CA GLY A 82 23.47 -12.98 73.19
C GLY A 82 22.92 -13.42 71.84
N LEU A 83 22.74 -14.72 71.62
CA LEU A 83 22.15 -15.27 70.40
C LEU A 83 20.67 -14.87 70.25
N LEU A 84 19.89 -14.91 71.33
CA LEU A 84 18.49 -14.45 71.31
C LEU A 84 18.38 -12.95 71.04
N VAL A 85 19.25 -12.13 71.62
CA VAL A 85 19.31 -10.69 71.35
C VAL A 85 19.69 -10.43 69.89
N ALA A 86 20.69 -11.14 69.36
CA ALA A 86 21.10 -11.00 67.97
C ALA A 86 19.98 -11.39 66.99
N MET A 87 19.27 -12.50 67.24
CA MET A 87 18.11 -12.89 66.43
C MET A 87 16.94 -11.89 66.56
N GLY A 88 16.70 -11.35 67.76
CA GLY A 88 15.67 -10.34 68.00
C GLY A 88 15.95 -9.04 67.24
N LEU A 89 17.20 -8.55 67.27
CA LEU A 89 17.61 -7.37 66.52
C LEU A 89 17.54 -7.60 65.00
N SER A 90 17.96 -8.77 64.53
CA SER A 90 17.92 -9.12 63.10
C SER A 90 16.49 -9.18 62.56
N THR A 91 15.57 -9.81 63.30
CA THR A 91 14.16 -9.91 62.87
C THR A 91 13.46 -8.56 62.95
N PHE A 92 13.75 -7.74 63.97
CA PHE A 92 13.24 -6.38 64.06
C PHE A 92 13.73 -5.48 62.93
N ALA A 93 15.03 -5.51 62.62
CA ALA A 93 15.61 -4.77 61.49
C ALA A 93 14.96 -5.18 60.17
N SER A 94 14.78 -6.50 59.95
CA SER A 94 14.13 -7.03 58.74
C SER A 94 12.66 -6.60 58.65
N ALA A 95 11.92 -6.61 59.77
CA ALA A 95 10.53 -6.15 59.82
C ALA A 95 10.39 -4.65 59.51
N ARG A 96 11.36 -3.83 59.95
CA ARG A 96 11.38 -2.40 59.63
C ARG A 96 11.62 -2.15 58.14
N VAL A 97 12.51 -2.92 57.50
CA VAL A 97 12.76 -2.84 56.06
C VAL A 97 11.52 -3.28 55.27
N LEU A 98 10.87 -4.39 55.66
CA LEU A 98 9.63 -4.84 55.01
C LEU A 98 8.51 -3.81 55.13
N ASN A 99 8.38 -3.13 56.28
CA ASN A 99 7.41 -2.05 56.46
C ASN A 99 7.73 -0.79 55.65
N SER A 100 8.97 -0.62 55.18
CA SER A 100 9.32 0.51 54.30
C SER A 100 8.85 0.29 52.86
N VAL A 101 8.68 -0.97 52.44
CA VAL A 101 8.23 -1.39 51.10
C VAL A 101 6.85 -2.06 51.16
N SER A 102 6.07 -1.79 52.21
CA SER A 102 4.78 -2.45 52.38
C SER A 102 3.79 -2.00 51.30
N GLU A 103 3.02 -2.96 50.81
CA GLU A 103 2.00 -2.73 49.78
C GLU A 103 1.00 -1.66 50.21
N ALA A 104 0.64 -1.60 51.50
CA ALA A 104 -0.26 -0.59 52.05
C ALA A 104 0.24 0.87 51.87
N LYS A 105 1.56 1.11 51.83
CA LYS A 105 2.13 2.45 51.61
C LYS A 105 2.13 2.85 50.13
N PHE A 106 2.33 1.89 49.24
CA PHE A 106 2.44 2.14 47.80
C PHE A 106 1.14 1.89 47.03
N LYS A 107 0.12 1.33 47.70
CA LYS A 107 -1.17 0.99 47.11
C LYS A 107 -1.85 2.17 46.44
N GLU A 108 -1.91 3.33 47.09
CA GLU A 108 -2.54 4.54 46.52
C GLU A 108 -1.82 5.00 45.24
N GLY A 109 -0.48 4.95 45.24
CA GLY A 109 0.31 5.27 44.05
C GLY A 109 0.13 4.25 42.92
N HIS A 110 0.08 2.95 43.26
CA HIS A 110 -0.19 1.88 42.29
C HIS A 110 -1.59 1.98 41.69
N ASP A 111 -2.61 2.24 42.52
CA ASP A 111 -3.99 2.41 42.08
C ASP A 111 -4.11 3.64 41.16
N ALA A 112 -3.48 4.77 41.50
CA ALA A 112 -3.47 5.97 40.66
C ALA A 112 -2.74 5.76 39.31
N VAL A 113 -1.64 5.00 39.30
CA VAL A 113 -0.93 4.63 38.05
C VAL A 113 -1.79 3.67 37.21
N ALA A 114 -2.49 2.73 37.84
CA ALA A 114 -3.40 1.82 37.14
C ALA A 114 -4.56 2.59 36.49
N ASP A 115 -5.14 3.55 37.20
CA ASP A 115 -6.21 4.42 36.68
C ASP A 115 -5.71 5.28 35.50
N LEU A 116 -4.53 5.88 35.62
CA LEU A 116 -3.91 6.63 34.54
C LEU A 116 -3.63 5.73 33.32
N GLN A 117 -3.09 4.53 33.55
CA GLN A 117 -2.83 3.56 32.48
C GLN A 117 -4.12 3.15 31.76
N SER A 118 -5.22 2.96 32.51
CA SER A 118 -6.53 2.66 31.94
C SER A 118 -7.05 3.81 31.06
N THR A 119 -6.87 5.05 31.52
CA THR A 119 -7.27 6.27 30.79
C THR A 119 -6.45 6.46 29.52
N ILE A 120 -5.12 6.29 29.60
CA ILE A 120 -4.23 6.35 28.45
C ILE A 120 -4.61 5.28 27.42
N SER A 121 -4.84 4.05 27.87
CA SER A 121 -5.19 2.94 26.98
C SER A 121 -6.55 3.18 26.31
N GLY A 122 -7.54 3.72 27.03
CA GLY A 122 -8.85 4.08 26.47
C GLY A 122 -8.78 5.23 25.45
N ASN A 123 -7.98 6.26 25.73
CA ASN A 123 -7.76 7.37 24.81
C ASN A 123 -7.00 6.92 23.55
N GLN A 124 -5.99 6.06 23.71
CA GLN A 124 -5.25 5.48 22.59
C GLN A 124 -6.17 4.67 21.70
N ALA A 125 -7.00 3.79 22.28
CA ALA A 125 -7.98 3.01 21.51
C ALA A 125 -8.99 3.91 20.77
N SER A 126 -9.46 4.99 21.42
CA SER A 126 -10.37 5.95 20.80
C SER A 126 -9.71 6.72 19.65
N TYR A 127 -8.44 7.12 19.84
CA TYR A 127 -7.65 7.78 18.81
C TYR A 127 -7.40 6.86 17.60
N ASP A 128 -6.98 5.62 17.85
CA ASP A 128 -6.72 4.66 16.78
C ASP A 128 -8.00 4.30 16.00
N ALA A 129 -9.15 4.22 16.69
CA ALA A 129 -10.45 4.04 16.05
C ALA A 129 -10.83 5.23 15.14
N GLN A 130 -10.64 6.46 15.62
CA GLN A 130 -10.91 7.66 14.81
C GLN A 130 -9.93 7.80 13.64
N LYS A 131 -8.66 7.43 13.84
CA LYS A 131 -7.65 7.40 12.78
C LYS A 131 -8.02 6.38 11.71
N ALA A 132 -8.45 5.17 12.09
CA ALA A 132 -8.92 4.16 11.15
C ALA A 132 -10.14 4.67 10.35
N ALA A 133 -11.15 5.22 11.04
CA ALA A 133 -12.33 5.79 10.38
C ALA A 133 -11.98 6.95 9.43
N HIS A 134 -11.00 7.78 9.78
CA HIS A 134 -10.52 8.86 8.92
C HIS A 134 -9.82 8.35 7.66
N GLU A 135 -8.98 7.31 7.79
CA GLU A 135 -8.33 6.68 6.64
C GLU A 135 -9.35 5.97 5.72
N ASP A 136 -10.39 5.34 6.29
CA ASP A 136 -11.48 4.76 5.49
C ASP A 136 -12.30 5.85 4.77
N ASN A 137 -12.61 6.96 5.45
CA ASN A 137 -13.28 8.10 4.82
C ASN A 137 -12.43 8.71 3.70
N LYS A 138 -11.11 8.83 3.87
CA LYS A 138 -10.21 9.28 2.81
C LYS A 138 -10.27 8.38 1.59
N LYS A 139 -10.20 7.06 1.78
CA LYS A 139 -10.31 6.09 0.68
C LYS A 139 -11.66 6.22 -0.03
N ALA A 140 -12.75 6.33 0.71
CA ALA A 140 -14.07 6.53 0.13
C ALA A 140 -14.16 7.84 -0.67
N ILE A 141 -13.59 8.94 -0.16
CA ILE A 141 -13.51 10.22 -0.89
C ILE A 141 -12.65 10.05 -2.15
N GLU A 142 -11.51 9.39 -2.06
CA GLU A 142 -10.61 9.13 -3.20
C GLU A 142 -11.32 8.29 -4.27
N GLU A 143 -12.04 7.24 -3.90
CA GLU A 143 -12.84 6.44 -4.81
C GLU A 143 -13.96 7.25 -5.49
N LEU A 144 -14.60 8.18 -4.78
CA LEU A 144 -15.64 9.06 -5.33
C LEU A 144 -15.07 10.18 -6.21
N THR A 145 -13.86 10.67 -5.90
CA THR A 145 -13.22 11.79 -6.60
C THR A 145 -12.33 11.35 -7.75
N ALA A 146 -11.81 10.11 -7.75
CA ALA A 146 -11.00 9.56 -8.82
C ALA A 146 -11.70 9.58 -10.20
N PRO A 147 -13.01 9.26 -10.32
CA PRO A 147 -13.74 9.42 -11.58
C PRO A 147 -13.85 10.88 -12.03
N LEU A 148 -13.98 11.83 -11.09
CA LEU A 148 -14.10 13.26 -11.42
C LEU A 148 -12.80 13.80 -12.02
N GLN A 149 -11.66 13.47 -11.41
CA GLN A 149 -10.34 13.88 -11.92
C GLN A 149 -10.00 13.22 -13.27
N LYS A 150 -10.39 11.95 -13.45
CA LYS A 150 -10.07 11.21 -14.69
C LYS A 150 -11.03 11.52 -15.85
N ARG A 151 -12.20 12.13 -15.59
CA ARG A 151 -13.17 12.47 -16.66
C ARG A 151 -12.62 13.50 -17.63
N GLU A 152 -11.86 14.47 -17.12
CA GLU A 152 -11.23 15.50 -17.95
C GLU A 152 -10.27 14.88 -18.97
N LEU A 153 -9.44 13.92 -18.54
CA LEU A 153 -8.50 13.20 -19.41
C LEU A 153 -9.20 12.49 -20.58
N TRP A 154 -10.38 11.91 -20.35
CA TRP A 154 -11.16 11.28 -21.43
C TRP A 154 -11.70 12.30 -22.43
N MET A 155 -12.13 13.47 -21.96
CA MET A 155 -12.60 14.55 -22.83
C MET A 155 -11.45 15.14 -23.64
N GLU A 156 -10.28 15.28 -23.03
CA GLU A 156 -9.06 15.70 -23.73
C GLU A 156 -8.59 14.66 -24.74
N LEU A 157 -8.63 13.36 -24.42
CA LEU A 157 -8.31 12.29 -25.36
C LEU A 157 -9.25 12.33 -26.57
N LEU A 158 -10.57 12.42 -26.35
CA LEU A 158 -11.54 12.51 -27.45
C LEU A 158 -11.35 13.78 -28.28
N LYS A 159 -11.03 14.91 -27.64
CA LYS A 159 -10.68 16.14 -28.34
C LYS A 159 -9.41 15.97 -29.18
N ALA A 160 -8.36 15.36 -28.62
CA ALA A 160 -7.10 15.09 -29.30
C ALA A 160 -7.32 14.21 -30.53
N ILE A 161 -8.05 13.10 -30.40
CA ILE A 161 -8.40 12.23 -31.53
C ILE A 161 -9.20 13.02 -32.59
N ASN A 162 -10.17 13.84 -32.18
CA ASN A 162 -10.98 14.62 -33.10
C ASN A 162 -10.19 15.73 -33.84
N GLU A 163 -9.14 16.27 -33.23
CA GLU A 163 -8.22 17.19 -33.90
C GLU A 163 -7.17 16.47 -34.76
N CYS A 164 -6.88 15.19 -34.49
CA CYS A 164 -6.01 14.37 -35.36
C CYS A 164 -6.70 13.95 -36.67
N LEU A 165 -8.04 14.01 -36.73
CA LEU A 165 -8.78 13.64 -37.94
C LEU A 165 -8.54 14.67 -39.07
N PRO A 166 -8.35 14.22 -40.30
CA PRO A 166 -8.19 15.11 -41.44
C PRO A 166 -9.47 15.92 -41.66
N ARG A 167 -9.28 17.19 -42.04
CA ARG A 167 -10.36 18.13 -42.35
C ARG A 167 -10.07 18.80 -43.67
N ASP A 168 -11.09 18.89 -44.52
CA ASP A 168 -11.04 19.71 -45.72
C ASP A 168 -11.02 21.20 -45.31
N THR A 169 -10.23 22.03 -45.98
CA THR A 169 -10.12 23.47 -45.68
C THR A 169 -10.21 24.32 -46.94
N GLY A 170 -10.70 25.55 -46.81
CA GLY A 170 -10.81 26.48 -47.92
C GLY A 170 -11.66 25.93 -49.08
N ASN A 171 -11.10 25.92 -50.28
CA ASN A 171 -11.78 25.47 -51.50
C ASN A 171 -12.11 23.97 -51.50
N ASP A 172 -11.44 23.16 -50.66
CA ASP A 172 -11.68 21.72 -50.59
C ASP A 172 -13.05 21.40 -49.97
N LEU A 173 -13.65 22.35 -49.24
CA LEU A 173 -14.99 22.22 -48.66
C LEU A 173 -16.12 22.17 -49.71
N ASP A 174 -15.87 22.73 -50.89
CA ASP A 174 -16.86 22.81 -51.97
C ASP A 174 -16.87 21.53 -52.84
N ILE A 175 -15.97 20.57 -52.57
CA ILE A 175 -15.89 19.31 -53.30
C ILE A 175 -17.08 18.42 -52.94
N SER A 176 -17.98 18.21 -53.90
CA SER A 176 -19.14 17.32 -53.74
C SER A 176 -18.82 15.84 -53.86
N ASP A 177 -17.67 15.50 -54.44
CA ASP A 177 -17.24 14.11 -54.63
C ASP A 177 -16.68 13.51 -53.34
N VAL A 178 -17.35 12.50 -52.81
CA VAL A 178 -16.94 11.80 -51.58
C VAL A 178 -15.57 11.13 -51.70
N THR A 179 -15.12 10.81 -52.93
CA THR A 179 -13.85 10.15 -53.17
C THR A 179 -12.64 11.07 -53.13
N LEU A 180 -12.89 12.38 -53.10
CA LEU A 180 -11.87 13.44 -53.02
C LEU A 180 -11.93 14.21 -51.69
N GLN A 181 -12.90 13.92 -50.82
CA GLN A 181 -13.00 14.50 -49.49
C GLN A 181 -12.04 13.82 -48.52
N LYS A 182 -11.15 14.58 -47.87
CA LYS A 182 -10.18 14.08 -46.89
C LYS A 182 -10.86 13.88 -45.54
N GLN A 183 -11.85 13.01 -45.49
CA GLN A 183 -12.68 12.77 -44.30
C GLN A 183 -12.58 11.32 -43.84
N LEU A 184 -12.22 11.15 -42.57
CA LEU A 184 -12.26 9.87 -41.87
C LEU A 184 -13.49 9.81 -40.97
N ARG A 185 -14.26 8.72 -41.07
CA ARG A 185 -15.45 8.48 -40.25
C ARG A 185 -15.16 7.40 -39.23
N ILE A 186 -15.16 7.75 -37.94
CA ILE A 186 -15.01 6.79 -36.84
C ILE A 186 -16.39 6.26 -36.46
N GLU A 187 -16.58 4.94 -36.55
CA GLU A 187 -17.83 4.25 -36.22
C GLU A 187 -17.82 3.70 -34.78
N SER A 188 -16.64 3.32 -34.28
CA SER A 188 -16.50 2.67 -32.99
C SER A 188 -15.26 3.14 -32.25
N PHE A 189 -15.44 3.39 -30.96
CA PHE A 189 -14.39 3.67 -29.99
C PHE A 189 -14.48 2.62 -28.89
N VAL A 190 -13.46 1.77 -28.76
CA VAL A 190 -13.40 0.73 -27.74
C VAL A 190 -12.13 0.87 -26.93
N GLN A 191 -12.27 0.89 -25.61
CA GLN A 191 -11.18 0.99 -24.65
C GLN A 191 -11.01 -0.31 -23.86
N LYS A 192 -9.78 -0.78 -23.71
CA LYS A 192 -9.43 -1.90 -22.84
C LYS A 192 -8.34 -1.48 -21.86
N LYS A 193 -8.67 -1.47 -20.56
CA LYS A 193 -7.68 -1.22 -19.51
C LYS A 193 -6.78 -2.44 -19.34
N VAL A 194 -5.47 -2.22 -19.27
CA VAL A 194 -4.48 -3.29 -19.06
C VAL A 194 -3.48 -2.85 -17.99
N GLU A 195 -3.00 -3.79 -17.18
CA GLU A 195 -2.01 -3.52 -16.13
C GLU A 195 -0.65 -3.13 -16.71
N ASN A 196 -0.30 -3.69 -17.87
CA ASN A 196 0.89 -3.34 -18.61
C ASN A 196 0.62 -3.34 -20.12
N VAL A 197 0.83 -2.20 -20.79
CA VAL A 197 0.57 -2.06 -22.23
C VAL A 197 1.63 -2.77 -23.10
N SER A 198 2.81 -3.06 -22.56
CA SER A 198 3.88 -3.77 -23.28
C SER A 198 3.47 -5.17 -23.73
N ALA A 199 2.57 -5.82 -22.98
CA ALA A 199 2.02 -7.13 -23.34
C ALA A 199 1.24 -7.08 -24.67
N TRP A 200 0.59 -5.96 -24.98
CA TRP A 200 -0.11 -5.76 -26.25
C TRP A 200 0.87 -5.55 -27.41
N HIS A 201 1.91 -4.74 -27.21
CA HIS A 201 2.96 -4.55 -28.22
C HIS A 201 3.65 -5.89 -28.54
N THR A 202 4.04 -6.63 -27.50
CA THR A 202 4.66 -7.96 -27.64
C THR A 202 3.74 -8.92 -28.40
N ALA A 203 2.44 -8.94 -28.10
CA ALA A 203 1.49 -9.80 -28.79
C ALA A 203 1.32 -9.45 -30.28
N LEU A 204 1.42 -8.16 -30.65
CA LEU A 204 1.39 -7.74 -32.06
C LEU A 204 2.68 -8.10 -32.79
N VAL A 205 3.83 -7.95 -32.15
CA VAL A 205 5.12 -8.39 -32.69
C VAL A 205 5.14 -9.92 -32.89
N GLU A 206 4.64 -10.70 -31.93
CA GLU A 206 4.49 -12.16 -32.08
C GLU A 206 3.52 -12.54 -33.21
N ALA A 207 2.50 -11.71 -33.47
CA ALA A 207 1.58 -11.85 -34.59
C ALA A 207 2.18 -11.42 -35.95
N LYS A 208 3.46 -11.04 -36.00
CA LYS A 208 4.19 -10.55 -37.19
C LYS A 208 3.63 -9.25 -37.77
N LEU A 209 3.18 -8.35 -36.88
CA LEU A 209 2.78 -6.99 -37.23
C LEU A 209 3.85 -5.97 -36.83
N ASP A 210 5.10 -6.41 -36.68
CA ASP A 210 6.25 -5.57 -36.34
C ASP A 210 6.58 -4.56 -37.44
N GLU A 211 6.46 -4.95 -38.72
CA GLU A 211 6.67 -4.03 -39.84
C GLU A 211 5.61 -2.92 -39.92
N GLU A 212 4.45 -3.15 -39.33
CA GLU A 212 3.32 -2.20 -39.33
C GLU A 212 3.47 -1.10 -38.28
N PHE A 213 4.37 -1.27 -37.32
CA PHE A 213 4.77 -0.18 -36.44
C PHE A 213 5.70 0.77 -37.16
N HIS A 214 5.61 2.06 -36.79
CA HIS A 214 6.62 3.04 -37.16
C HIS A 214 8.00 2.62 -36.64
N VAL A 215 9.07 2.96 -37.37
CA VAL A 215 10.45 2.54 -37.08
C VAL A 215 10.83 2.70 -35.60
N ASP A 216 10.56 3.86 -35.00
CA ASP A 216 10.86 4.13 -33.58
C ASP A 216 10.08 3.21 -32.61
N ASP A 217 8.85 2.83 -32.97
CA ASP A 217 7.90 2.10 -32.13
C ASP A 217 8.11 0.57 -32.20
N ARG A 218 8.99 0.09 -33.10
CA ARG A 218 9.26 -1.34 -33.30
C ARG A 218 10.06 -1.95 -32.16
N GLU A 219 11.07 -1.23 -31.67
CA GLU A 219 12.03 -1.73 -30.69
C GLU A 219 11.66 -1.35 -29.26
N THR A 220 10.99 -0.21 -29.05
CA THR A 220 10.60 0.27 -27.73
C THR A 220 9.14 -0.07 -27.44
N ALA A 221 8.88 -1.00 -26.54
CA ALA A 221 7.52 -1.26 -26.09
C ALA A 221 7.07 -0.20 -25.06
N PRO A 222 5.82 0.29 -25.12
CA PRO A 222 5.28 1.16 -24.08
C PRO A 222 5.09 0.36 -22.78
N ASP A 223 5.64 0.87 -21.66
CA ASP A 223 5.54 0.22 -20.35
C ASP A 223 4.66 1.03 -19.38
N GLY A 224 3.92 0.32 -18.53
CA GLY A 224 3.09 0.90 -17.49
C GLY A 224 1.58 0.60 -17.64
N LEU A 225 0.83 1.00 -16.61
CA LEU A 225 -0.62 0.83 -16.54
C LEU A 225 -1.30 1.83 -17.48
N GLY A 226 -2.15 1.34 -18.38
CA GLY A 226 -2.79 2.17 -19.37
C GLY A 226 -4.00 1.53 -20.04
N TYR A 227 -4.37 2.12 -21.17
CA TYR A 227 -5.49 1.70 -22.00
C TYR A 227 -4.99 1.39 -23.40
N ILE A 228 -5.54 0.34 -24.00
CA ILE A 228 -5.46 0.11 -25.44
C ILE A 228 -6.75 0.66 -26.02
N ILE A 229 -6.62 1.62 -26.92
CA ILE A 229 -7.75 2.22 -27.62
C ILE A 229 -7.81 1.61 -29.01
N THR A 230 -8.97 1.05 -29.35
CA THR A 230 -9.26 0.50 -30.67
C THR A 230 -10.30 1.39 -31.34
N LEU A 231 -9.90 2.02 -32.44
CA LEU A 231 -10.76 2.81 -33.31
C LEU A 231 -11.13 1.98 -34.53
N LYS A 232 -12.42 1.95 -34.87
CA LYS A 232 -12.90 1.41 -36.14
C LYS A 232 -13.55 2.51 -36.94
N GLY A 233 -13.22 2.60 -38.22
CA GLY A 233 -13.75 3.63 -39.09
C GLY A 233 -13.63 3.26 -40.55
N HIS A 234 -14.05 4.20 -41.39
CA HIS A 234 -13.92 4.09 -42.83
C HIS A 234 -13.68 5.46 -43.48
N HIS A 235 -13.13 5.45 -44.69
CA HIS A 235 -13.11 6.61 -45.59
C HIS A 235 -13.43 6.20 -47.02
N TYR A 236 -13.70 7.22 -47.84
CA TYR A 236 -13.95 7.09 -49.27
C TYR A 236 -12.84 7.72 -50.12
N TYR A 237 -11.82 8.33 -49.50
CA TYR A 237 -10.69 9.00 -50.17
C TYR A 237 -9.81 8.02 -50.96
N ASN A 238 -10.31 7.62 -52.14
CA ASN A 238 -9.81 6.55 -52.99
C ASN A 238 -10.07 6.85 -54.47
N SER A 239 -10.05 8.14 -54.87
CA SER A 239 -10.23 8.53 -56.27
C SER A 239 -9.04 8.06 -57.13
N LYS A 240 -9.32 7.78 -58.40
CA LYS A 240 -8.29 7.48 -59.41
C LYS A 240 -7.40 8.69 -59.74
N ASP A 241 -7.85 9.89 -59.38
CA ASP A 241 -7.15 11.15 -59.59
C ASP A 241 -6.17 11.48 -58.45
N VAL A 242 -6.14 10.64 -57.41
CA VAL A 242 -5.23 10.75 -56.26
C VAL A 242 -4.11 9.73 -56.42
N ASP A 243 -2.90 10.10 -56.02
CA ASP A 243 -1.75 9.21 -56.10
C ASP A 243 -1.94 7.96 -55.26
N TYR A 244 -1.44 6.81 -55.74
CA TYR A 244 -1.59 5.53 -55.05
C TYR A 244 -0.99 5.54 -53.63
N GLU A 245 0.02 6.39 -53.41
CA GLU A 245 0.66 6.56 -52.10
C GLU A 245 -0.27 7.23 -51.08
N ASP A 246 -1.28 7.99 -51.52
CA ASP A 246 -2.16 8.80 -50.66
C ASP A 246 -3.57 8.20 -50.45
N ILE A 247 -3.83 6.98 -50.93
CA ILE A 247 -5.13 6.30 -50.86
C ILE A 247 -5.11 5.06 -49.96
N GLY A 248 -6.29 4.51 -49.70
CA GLY A 248 -6.47 3.28 -48.93
C GLY A 248 -5.89 3.39 -47.53
N ARG A 249 -5.12 2.38 -47.12
CA ARG A 249 -4.47 2.36 -45.81
C ARG A 249 -3.53 3.55 -45.59
N ASN A 250 -2.73 3.92 -46.59
CA ASN A 250 -1.69 4.94 -46.45
C ASN A 250 -2.31 6.29 -46.08
N PHE A 251 -3.49 6.61 -46.63
CA PHE A 251 -4.23 7.81 -46.22
C PHE A 251 -4.45 7.87 -44.70
N VAL A 252 -4.80 6.75 -44.07
CA VAL A 252 -5.01 6.67 -42.62
C VAL A 252 -3.68 6.85 -41.87
N GLU A 253 -2.58 6.34 -42.42
CA GLU A 253 -1.25 6.45 -41.84
C GLU A 253 -0.72 7.88 -41.92
N ASP A 254 -0.79 8.50 -43.10
CA ASP A 254 -0.26 9.83 -43.36
C ASP A 254 -1.11 10.95 -42.75
N THR A 255 -2.35 10.65 -42.38
CA THR A 255 -3.23 11.59 -41.66
C THR A 255 -3.31 11.24 -40.17
N LEU A 256 -4.16 10.28 -39.81
CA LEU A 256 -4.53 10.01 -38.43
C LEU A 256 -3.35 9.45 -37.61
N VAL A 257 -2.61 8.47 -38.11
CA VAL A 257 -1.45 7.89 -37.38
C VAL A 257 -0.38 8.97 -37.20
N LYS A 258 0.01 9.65 -38.28
CA LYS A 258 1.00 10.72 -38.26
C LYS A 258 0.64 11.83 -37.27
N ASN A 259 -0.61 12.26 -37.26
CA ASN A 259 -1.11 13.27 -36.33
C ASN A 259 -1.10 12.77 -34.88
N LEU A 260 -1.49 11.52 -34.62
CA LEU A 260 -1.45 10.91 -33.29
C LEU A 260 -0.03 10.77 -32.71
N ARG A 261 1.02 10.77 -33.55
CA ARG A 261 2.43 10.76 -33.10
C ARG A 261 2.96 12.15 -32.75
N GLN A 262 2.28 13.22 -33.14
CA GLN A 262 2.72 14.57 -32.82
C GLN A 262 2.60 14.85 -31.32
N TRP A 263 3.53 15.63 -30.77
CA TRP A 263 3.49 16.01 -29.35
C TRP A 263 2.27 16.92 -29.06
N THR A 264 2.01 17.85 -29.97
CA THR A 264 0.88 18.77 -29.99
C THR A 264 0.43 19.01 -31.43
N ILE A 265 -0.87 19.20 -31.64
CA ILE A 265 -1.44 19.58 -32.94
C ILE A 265 -1.96 21.01 -32.87
N ASP A 266 -1.66 21.80 -33.91
CA ASP A 266 -2.25 23.12 -34.12
C ASP A 266 -3.05 23.12 -35.43
N ASN A 267 -4.38 23.17 -35.29
CA ASN A 267 -5.32 23.24 -36.40
C ASN A 267 -5.84 24.67 -36.64
N GLY A 268 -5.08 25.70 -36.24
CA GLY A 268 -5.48 27.10 -36.39
C GLY A 268 -6.46 27.58 -35.32
N THR A 269 -6.50 26.90 -34.17
CA THR A 269 -7.25 27.33 -32.98
C THR A 269 -6.28 28.03 -32.02
N ASP A 270 -6.71 29.03 -31.24
CA ASP A 270 -5.83 29.84 -30.36
C ASP A 270 -4.96 29.05 -29.35
N LYS A 271 -5.18 27.73 -29.18
CA LYS A 271 -4.36 26.88 -28.31
C LYS A 271 -4.03 25.54 -28.99
N PRO A 272 -2.75 25.13 -29.02
CA PRO A 272 -2.36 23.81 -29.50
C PRO A 272 -2.99 22.73 -28.61
N VAL A 273 -3.41 21.63 -29.23
CA VAL A 273 -4.03 20.50 -28.53
C VAL A 273 -2.96 19.46 -28.22
N ALA A 274 -2.87 19.09 -26.95
CA ALA A 274 -1.99 18.03 -26.46
C ALA A 274 -2.40 16.68 -27.07
N VAL A 275 -1.44 15.97 -27.67
CA VAL A 275 -1.65 14.61 -28.23
C VAL A 275 -0.67 13.64 -27.59
N GLY A 276 0.60 13.64 -28.00
CA GLY A 276 1.65 12.87 -27.31
C GLY A 276 1.81 13.27 -25.84
N GLN A 277 1.59 14.55 -25.51
CA GLN A 277 1.54 15.04 -24.12
C GLN A 277 0.49 14.35 -23.24
N LEU A 278 -0.58 13.82 -23.82
CA LEU A 278 -1.61 13.05 -23.10
C LEU A 278 -1.17 11.60 -22.82
N GLY A 279 -0.02 11.19 -23.35
CA GLY A 279 0.52 9.83 -23.27
C GLY A 279 -0.05 8.88 -24.34
N ILE A 280 -0.53 9.42 -25.46
CA ILE A 280 -0.86 8.64 -26.66
C ILE A 280 0.46 8.20 -27.30
N SER A 281 0.59 6.92 -27.62
CA SER A 281 1.80 6.37 -28.24
C SER A 281 1.50 5.13 -29.08
N HIS A 282 2.44 4.75 -29.94
CA HIS A 282 2.40 3.54 -30.76
C HIS A 282 1.09 3.37 -31.57
N PRO A 283 0.62 4.40 -32.31
CA PRO A 283 -0.53 4.22 -33.20
C PRO A 283 -0.18 3.28 -34.36
N ILE A 284 -1.05 2.30 -34.61
CA ILE A 284 -0.86 1.25 -35.62
C ILE A 284 -2.20 0.92 -36.28
N VAL A 285 -2.19 0.73 -37.60
CA VAL A 285 -3.34 0.19 -38.34
C VAL A 285 -3.23 -1.34 -38.35
N VAL A 286 -4.06 -2.01 -37.56
CA VAL A 286 -3.99 -3.47 -37.35
C VAL A 286 -4.69 -4.23 -38.48
N TYR A 287 -5.70 -3.61 -39.08
CA TYR A 287 -6.47 -4.21 -40.15
C TYR A 287 -7.02 -3.12 -41.08
N HIS A 288 -7.03 -3.39 -42.37
CA HIS A 288 -7.72 -2.59 -43.37
C HIS A 288 -8.37 -3.48 -44.42
N ASN A 289 -9.42 -2.99 -45.07
CA ASN A 289 -10.09 -3.71 -46.14
C ASN A 289 -10.77 -2.74 -47.10
N ASP A 290 -10.48 -2.89 -48.39
CA ASP A 290 -11.08 -2.09 -49.44
C ASP A 290 -12.29 -2.82 -50.03
N LEU A 291 -13.44 -2.13 -50.05
CA LEU A 291 -14.72 -2.65 -50.48
C LEU A 291 -15.34 -1.71 -51.51
N GLU A 292 -15.86 -2.25 -52.60
CA GLU A 292 -16.69 -1.46 -53.51
C GLU A 292 -18.11 -1.33 -52.94
N VAL A 293 -18.52 -0.09 -52.68
CA VAL A 293 -19.82 0.24 -52.08
C VAL A 293 -20.52 1.26 -52.96
N PRO A 294 -21.87 1.22 -53.09
CA PRO A 294 -22.62 2.29 -53.73
C PRO A 294 -22.32 3.66 -53.12
N ASP A 295 -22.09 4.65 -53.97
CA ASP A 295 -21.79 6.02 -53.56
C ASP A 295 -22.88 6.56 -52.62
N PRO A 296 -22.54 6.88 -51.35
CA PRO A 296 -23.49 7.36 -50.38
C PRO A 296 -24.05 8.76 -50.72
N SER A 297 -23.40 9.53 -51.59
CA SER A 297 -23.86 10.85 -52.02
C SER A 297 -24.96 10.78 -53.09
N VAL A 298 -25.05 9.67 -53.82
CA VAL A 298 -26.06 9.47 -54.86
C VAL A 298 -27.36 8.99 -54.20
N ARG A 299 -28.37 9.84 -54.19
CA ARG A 299 -29.73 9.46 -53.75
C ARG A 299 -30.26 8.34 -54.65
N ARG A 300 -30.46 7.15 -54.08
CA ARG A 300 -31.14 6.05 -54.76
C ARG A 300 -32.55 6.50 -55.17
N PRO A 301 -32.90 6.47 -56.47
CA PRO A 301 -34.28 6.62 -56.89
C PRO A 301 -35.10 5.44 -56.33
N GLY A 302 -36.07 5.71 -55.45
CA GLY A 302 -37.07 4.71 -55.03
C GLY A 302 -37.22 4.40 -53.55
N MET A 303 -36.38 4.89 -52.64
CA MET A 303 -36.65 4.78 -51.20
C MET A 303 -37.46 5.99 -50.71
N GLN A 304 -38.77 5.91 -50.94
CA GLN A 304 -39.73 6.83 -50.35
C GLN A 304 -39.69 6.70 -48.83
N ALA A 305 -39.27 7.78 -48.19
CA ALA A 305 -39.37 7.97 -46.76
C ALA A 305 -40.86 7.93 -46.34
N GLY A 306 -41.17 7.03 -45.40
CA GLY A 306 -42.27 7.14 -44.44
C GLY A 306 -43.70 7.12 -44.98
N MET A 307 -44.36 5.96 -44.88
CA MET A 307 -45.78 5.92 -44.54
C MET A 307 -45.98 5.10 -43.26
N PRO A 308 -46.63 5.64 -42.22
CA PRO A 308 -46.99 4.91 -41.02
C PRO A 308 -48.32 4.17 -41.22
N GLY A 309 -48.30 2.84 -41.16
CA GLY A 309 -49.52 2.02 -41.08
C GLY A 309 -49.35 0.63 -41.68
N GLY A 310 -49.18 -0.39 -40.83
CA GLY A 310 -49.50 -1.79 -41.20
C GLY A 310 -51.01 -1.97 -41.43
N PRO A 311 -51.54 -3.18 -41.73
CA PRO A 311 -50.98 -4.50 -41.40
C PRO A 311 -51.17 -5.60 -42.48
N GLY A 312 -50.46 -6.73 -42.33
CA GLY A 312 -51.03 -8.05 -42.65
C GLY A 312 -50.27 -8.95 -43.62
N MET A 313 -49.85 -10.09 -43.08
CA MET A 313 -49.97 -11.43 -43.65
C MET A 313 -48.90 -12.01 -44.61
N MET A 314 -48.43 -13.18 -44.16
CA MET A 314 -48.13 -14.42 -44.89
C MET A 314 -46.68 -14.75 -45.26
N GLY A 315 -46.11 -15.67 -44.47
CA GLY A 315 -45.71 -16.97 -45.02
C GLY A 315 -44.23 -17.14 -45.41
N GLY A 316 -43.37 -17.36 -44.41
CA GLY A 316 -42.06 -17.96 -44.66
C GLY A 316 -42.14 -19.50 -44.70
N PRO A 317 -41.53 -20.18 -45.68
CA PRO A 317 -41.17 -21.58 -45.55
C PRO A 317 -39.79 -21.69 -44.90
N GLY A 318 -39.76 -22.28 -43.72
CA GLY A 318 -38.53 -22.60 -43.01
C GLY A 318 -37.80 -23.80 -43.60
N TYR A 319 -36.48 -23.78 -43.44
CA TYR A 319 -35.53 -24.88 -43.26
C TYR A 319 -34.24 -24.16 -42.81
N GLY A 320 -33.57 -24.42 -41.71
CA GLY A 320 -33.52 -25.57 -40.81
C GLY A 320 -32.06 -25.71 -40.42
N GLY A 321 -31.74 -25.69 -39.11
CA GLY A 321 -30.42 -26.12 -38.65
C GLY A 321 -29.86 -25.36 -37.44
N GLY A 322 -30.01 -25.98 -36.26
CA GLY A 322 -28.83 -26.25 -35.43
C GLY A 322 -28.54 -25.36 -34.22
N MET A 323 -28.95 -25.86 -33.05
CA MET A 323 -28.20 -25.90 -31.78
C MET A 323 -28.15 -24.65 -30.86
N MET A 324 -29.11 -24.67 -29.92
CA MET A 324 -28.98 -24.64 -28.45
C MET A 324 -27.83 -23.90 -27.72
N ASN A 325 -28.31 -23.03 -26.80
CA ASN A 325 -27.99 -22.89 -25.36
C ASN A 325 -26.60 -22.34 -24.94
N ASN A 326 -26.45 -21.50 -23.91
CA ASN A 326 -27.33 -21.03 -22.84
C ASN A 326 -26.71 -19.72 -22.29
N TYR A 327 -27.49 -18.67 -22.05
CA TYR A 327 -27.21 -17.77 -20.94
C TYR A 327 -28.53 -17.43 -20.24
N GLU A 328 -28.57 -17.91 -19.01
CA GLU A 328 -29.59 -17.75 -18.00
C GLU A 328 -29.62 -16.29 -17.54
N SER A 329 -30.77 -15.64 -17.65
CA SER A 329 -31.04 -14.34 -17.02
C SER A 329 -32.32 -14.45 -16.22
N SER A 330 -32.14 -14.52 -14.91
CA SER A 330 -33.15 -14.39 -13.88
C SER A 330 -33.77 -12.98 -13.90
N ASN A 331 -35.09 -12.94 -14.08
CA ASN A 331 -36.08 -12.32 -13.19
C ASN A 331 -35.69 -11.04 -12.43
N GLU A 332 -36.34 -9.91 -12.74
CA GLU A 332 -37.02 -9.05 -11.75
C GLU A 332 -37.90 -7.96 -12.40
N SER A 333 -39.21 -8.15 -12.24
CA SER A 333 -40.23 -7.22 -11.73
C SER A 333 -40.21 -5.71 -12.09
N ALA A 334 -41.22 -5.36 -12.89
CA ALA A 334 -42.33 -4.43 -12.57
C ALA A 334 -42.04 -3.14 -11.77
N MET A 335 -42.37 -2.00 -12.39
CA MET A 335 -43.09 -0.92 -11.70
C MET A 335 -44.06 -0.21 -12.65
N GLU A 336 -45.33 -0.27 -12.27
CA GLU A 336 -46.46 0.51 -12.78
C GLU A 336 -46.38 1.97 -12.33
N THR A 337 -47.02 2.88 -13.06
CA THR A 337 -47.92 3.92 -12.50
C THR A 337 -48.66 4.66 -13.63
N PRO A 338 -49.80 5.32 -13.37
CA PRO A 338 -51.05 5.01 -14.06
C PRO A 338 -51.67 6.23 -14.76
N GLY A 339 -52.77 5.98 -15.48
CA GLY A 339 -53.35 6.89 -16.46
C GLY A 339 -54.22 8.05 -15.95
N MET A 340 -54.79 8.75 -16.93
CA MET A 340 -55.97 9.59 -16.75
C MET A 340 -56.98 9.37 -17.89
N TYR A 341 -58.21 9.09 -17.46
CA TYR A 341 -59.48 8.98 -18.19
C TYR A 341 -59.90 10.34 -18.78
N SER A 342 -60.33 10.42 -20.07
CA SER A 342 -61.72 10.38 -20.59
C SER A 342 -62.50 11.73 -20.48
N PRO A 343 -63.63 12.01 -21.18
CA PRO A 343 -64.38 11.26 -22.20
C PRO A 343 -64.90 12.14 -23.40
N PRO A 344 -65.73 11.60 -24.33
CA PRO A 344 -65.97 12.11 -25.69
C PRO A 344 -67.30 12.87 -25.88
N GLY A 345 -67.43 13.61 -26.99
CA GLY A 345 -68.66 14.35 -27.31
C GLY A 345 -68.84 14.76 -28.78
N ARG A 346 -69.45 13.86 -29.56
CA ARG A 346 -70.66 14.08 -30.39
C ARG A 346 -70.72 15.28 -31.37
N GLY A 347 -70.70 14.93 -32.66
CA GLY A 347 -71.80 15.27 -33.60
C GLY A 347 -71.69 16.57 -34.41
N GLY A 348 -71.82 16.45 -35.74
CA GLY A 348 -72.06 17.61 -36.60
C GLY A 348 -71.85 17.36 -38.09
N MET A 349 -72.67 16.49 -38.70
CA MET A 349 -72.91 16.53 -40.15
C MET A 349 -73.79 17.74 -40.47
N SER A 350 -73.33 18.62 -41.36
CA SER A 350 -74.17 19.57 -42.10
C SER A 350 -73.48 19.92 -43.40
N GLY A 351 -74.17 19.66 -44.51
CA GLY A 351 -73.61 19.64 -45.84
C GLY A 351 -73.70 20.95 -46.63
N GLY A 352 -73.10 20.86 -47.81
CA GLY A 352 -73.62 21.41 -49.06
C GLY A 352 -73.40 22.90 -49.30
N MET A 353 -72.55 23.23 -50.29
CA MET A 353 -73.04 23.64 -51.62
C MET A 353 -71.84 23.90 -52.53
N GLY A 354 -71.96 23.42 -53.77
CA GLY A 354 -70.93 23.54 -54.78
C GLY A 354 -70.75 24.96 -55.31
N GLY A 355 -69.70 25.12 -56.10
CA GLY A 355 -69.51 26.37 -56.82
C GLY A 355 -68.21 26.46 -57.60
N ARG A 356 -68.25 25.91 -58.82
CA ARG A 356 -67.66 26.53 -60.01
C ARG A 356 -66.15 26.32 -60.22
N GLY A 357 -65.85 25.25 -60.96
CA GLY A 357 -64.62 25.16 -61.72
C GLY A 357 -64.52 26.27 -62.78
N THR A 358 -63.30 26.71 -63.03
CA THR A 358 -62.90 27.45 -64.24
C THR A 358 -61.99 26.50 -65.04
N PRO A 359 -62.41 26.05 -66.24
CA PRO A 359 -61.64 25.12 -67.06
C PRO A 359 -60.70 25.87 -67.99
N GLY A 360 -59.44 25.43 -68.07
CA GLY A 360 -58.55 25.81 -69.17
C GLY A 360 -57.16 26.26 -68.76
N GLN A 361 -56.35 25.32 -68.26
CA GLN A 361 -54.93 25.27 -68.63
C GLN A 361 -54.55 23.80 -68.84
N PRO A 362 -54.01 23.42 -70.01
CA PRO A 362 -53.49 22.08 -70.20
C PRO A 362 -52.25 21.91 -69.31
N LEU A 363 -52.32 20.93 -68.41
CA LEU A 363 -51.16 20.32 -67.78
C LEU A 363 -50.18 19.93 -68.90
N GLN A 364 -48.95 20.44 -68.81
CA GLN A 364 -47.89 20.04 -69.71
C GLN A 364 -47.64 18.53 -69.57
N PRO A 365 -47.38 17.80 -70.68
CA PRO A 365 -47.09 16.38 -70.62
C PRO A 365 -45.86 16.12 -69.77
N LEU A 366 -45.98 15.15 -68.88
CA LEU A 366 -44.91 14.56 -68.10
C LEU A 366 -44.05 13.69 -69.05
N ASP A 367 -43.39 14.31 -70.02
CA ASP A 367 -42.54 13.61 -70.97
C ASP A 367 -41.09 14.08 -70.82
N LYS A 368 -40.23 13.07 -70.62
CA LYS A 368 -38.77 13.11 -70.49
C LYS A 368 -38.26 13.52 -69.12
N ILE A 369 -38.49 12.63 -68.15
CA ILE A 369 -37.36 12.27 -67.29
C ILE A 369 -36.37 11.62 -68.25
N ASP A 370 -35.30 12.33 -68.57
CA ASP A 370 -34.14 11.69 -69.16
C ASP A 370 -33.73 10.60 -68.19
N GLU A 371 -34.11 9.36 -68.51
CA GLU A 371 -33.46 8.16 -67.98
C GLU A 371 -32.03 8.13 -68.55
N GLU A 372 -31.22 9.12 -68.15
CA GLU A 372 -29.85 8.78 -67.82
C GLU A 372 -29.97 7.91 -66.58
N GLU A 373 -29.85 6.61 -66.79
CA GLU A 373 -29.39 5.68 -65.77
C GLU A 373 -28.26 6.39 -65.01
N LYS A 374 -28.58 6.98 -63.85
CA LYS A 374 -27.57 7.22 -62.84
C LYS A 374 -27.22 5.83 -62.35
N GLU A 375 -26.39 5.16 -63.15
CA GLU A 375 -25.70 3.94 -62.79
C GLU A 375 -25.26 4.11 -61.35
N THR A 376 -25.51 3.09 -60.54
CA THR A 376 -25.11 3.13 -59.14
C THR A 376 -23.60 3.27 -59.11
N ARG A 377 -23.09 4.51 -58.99
CA ARG A 377 -21.66 4.79 -58.96
C ARG A 377 -21.10 3.99 -57.79
N MET A 378 -20.29 2.98 -58.08
CA MET A 378 -19.56 2.24 -57.05
C MET A 378 -18.31 3.04 -56.71
N VAL A 379 -18.07 3.20 -55.41
CA VAL A 379 -16.90 3.88 -54.86
C VAL A 379 -16.17 2.93 -53.94
N THR A 380 -14.85 3.01 -53.91
CA THR A 380 -14.03 2.21 -53.00
C THR A 380 -14.11 2.82 -51.61
N ARG A 381 -14.65 2.06 -50.65
CA ARG A 381 -14.63 2.35 -49.22
C ARG A 381 -13.50 1.56 -48.57
N THR A 382 -12.62 2.23 -47.86
CA THR A 382 -11.59 1.58 -47.05
C THR A 382 -12.05 1.55 -45.61
N ASP A 383 -12.26 0.35 -45.08
CA ASP A 383 -12.54 0.10 -43.67
C ASP A 383 -11.22 -0.15 -42.95
N PHE A 384 -11.04 0.44 -41.78
CA PHE A 384 -9.82 0.26 -40.99
C PHE A 384 -10.10 0.03 -39.52
N VAL A 385 -9.18 -0.69 -38.87
CA VAL A 385 -9.09 -0.86 -37.44
C VAL A 385 -7.72 -0.37 -37.01
N MET A 386 -7.70 0.72 -36.26
CA MET A 386 -6.49 1.28 -35.66
C MET A 386 -6.46 0.99 -34.17
N GLN A 387 -5.28 0.74 -33.65
CA GLN A 387 -5.03 0.63 -32.21
C GLN A 387 -3.90 1.57 -31.80
N PHE A 388 -3.95 2.05 -30.55
CA PHE A 388 -2.84 2.76 -29.95
C PHE A 388 -2.83 2.57 -28.43
N ALA A 389 -1.67 2.79 -27.83
CA ALA A 389 -1.45 2.78 -26.40
C ALA A 389 -1.73 4.17 -25.82
N TRP A 390 -2.49 4.23 -24.72
CA TRP A 390 -2.74 5.46 -23.98
C TRP A 390 -2.43 5.28 -22.50
N ILE A 391 -1.39 5.95 -22.02
CA ILE A 391 -1.02 6.02 -20.61
C ILE A 391 -1.36 7.44 -20.12
N PRO A 392 -2.47 7.64 -19.40
CA PRO A 392 -2.97 8.99 -19.13
C PRO A 392 -1.99 9.83 -18.31
N VAL A 393 -1.60 11.00 -18.83
CA VAL A 393 -0.74 11.97 -18.14
C VAL A 393 -1.56 13.18 -17.66
N PRO A 394 -1.68 13.40 -16.34
CA PRO A 394 -2.34 14.59 -15.77
C PRO A 394 -1.67 15.89 -16.23
N GLU A 395 -2.44 16.98 -16.36
CA GLU A 395 -1.93 18.28 -16.86
C GLU A 395 -0.66 18.77 -16.15
N GLY A 396 -0.58 18.63 -14.82
CA GLY A 396 0.58 19.05 -14.03
C GLY A 396 1.86 18.22 -14.24
N GLU A 397 1.76 17.04 -14.86
CA GLU A 397 2.89 16.11 -15.09
C GLU A 397 3.33 16.11 -16.57
N ARG A 398 2.68 16.89 -17.45
CA ARG A 398 2.99 16.93 -18.88
C ARG A 398 4.31 17.65 -19.14
N GLN A 399 5.14 17.05 -19.99
CA GLN A 399 6.38 17.68 -20.45
C GLN A 399 6.10 18.62 -21.63
N ALA A 400 6.76 19.77 -21.66
CA ALA A 400 6.59 20.74 -22.75
C ALA A 400 7.11 20.20 -24.10
N THR A 401 8.14 19.36 -24.05
CA THR A 401 8.86 18.82 -25.20
C THR A 401 8.87 17.28 -25.13
N PRO A 402 8.81 16.55 -26.25
CA PRO A 402 8.84 15.09 -26.23
C PRO A 402 10.16 14.55 -25.65
N PRO A 403 10.14 13.39 -24.98
CA PRO A 403 11.34 12.77 -24.42
C PRO A 403 12.32 12.41 -25.55
N GLY A 404 13.50 13.04 -25.55
CA GLY A 404 14.56 12.83 -26.54
C GLY A 404 14.90 14.04 -27.42
N ALA A 405 14.07 15.10 -27.42
CA ALA A 405 14.31 16.29 -28.26
C ALA A 405 15.26 17.35 -27.65
N GLU A 406 15.82 17.12 -26.46
CA GLU A 406 16.86 18.01 -25.88
C GLU A 406 18.27 17.81 -26.49
N GLY A 407 18.40 16.98 -27.53
CA GLY A 407 19.68 16.65 -28.17
C GLY A 407 20.02 17.37 -29.48
N GLU A 408 19.09 18.10 -30.11
CA GLU A 408 19.30 18.76 -31.42
C GLU A 408 19.19 20.29 -31.35
N GLY A 409 19.75 20.88 -30.30
CA GLY A 409 19.90 22.33 -30.15
C GLY A 409 21.37 22.75 -30.17
N GLY A 410 22.09 22.45 -31.25
CA GLY A 410 23.49 22.82 -31.44
C GLY A 410 23.73 23.47 -32.79
N ASP A 411 24.15 24.73 -32.74
CA ASP A 411 24.66 25.58 -33.83
C ASP A 411 23.63 26.27 -34.75
N ALA A 412 23.16 27.44 -34.29
CA ALA A 412 22.80 28.52 -35.20
C ALA A 412 24.11 29.25 -35.60
N PRO A 413 24.44 29.38 -36.89
CA PRO A 413 25.60 30.16 -37.29
C PRO A 413 25.28 31.64 -37.08
N ALA A 414 26.11 32.30 -36.26
CA ALA A 414 26.11 33.74 -36.12
C ALA A 414 26.51 34.37 -37.47
N GLU A 415 25.55 34.97 -38.17
CA GLU A 415 25.86 35.92 -39.25
C GLU A 415 26.50 37.17 -38.63
N THR A 416 27.80 37.33 -38.86
CA THR A 416 28.50 38.60 -38.69
C THR A 416 28.11 39.56 -39.81
N PRO A 417 27.83 40.85 -39.53
CA PRO A 417 27.59 41.84 -40.57
C PRO A 417 28.93 42.21 -41.22
N SER A 418 28.98 42.15 -42.56
CA SER A 418 30.10 42.68 -43.35
C SER A 418 29.88 44.17 -43.65
N GLU A 419 30.99 44.91 -43.56
CA GLU A 419 31.15 46.34 -43.86
C GLU A 419 30.77 46.76 -45.29
#